data_AF-A0A843EAW6-F1
#
_entry.id   AF-A0A843EAW6-F1
#
_cell.length_a   1.000
_cell.length_b   1.000
_cell.length_c   1.000
_cell.angle_alpha   90.00
_cell.angle_beta   90.00
_cell.angle_gamma   90.00
#
_symmetry.space_group_name_H-M   'P 1'
#
loop_
_entity.id
_entity.type
_entity.pdbx_description
1 polymer ?
#
loop_
_entity_poly.entity_id
_entity_poly.type
_entity_poly.pdbx_seq_one_letter_code
_entity_poly.pdbx_strand_id
1 'polypeptide(L)' 'MLTIKIPVQNIEATRQIVLKHKIIDHDYKIKIEKGYGHIPIKADADEDLLNQVIAEAKDEIIKENEKYTIEIVDMDEES' A
#
# COMPACT_ATOMS: atom_id res chain seq x y z
N MET A 1 -9.95 -8.73 -2.18
CA MET A 1 -8.72 -8.27 -2.86
C MET A 1 -7.93 -7.35 -1.93
N LEU A 2 -6.73 -7.74 -1.51
CA LEU A 2 -5.92 -6.93 -0.60
C LEU A 2 -5.32 -5.71 -1.28
N THR A 3 -5.48 -4.55 -0.64
CA THR A 3 -4.87 -3.29 -1.09
C THR A 3 -4.28 -2.55 0.09
N ILE A 4 -3.18 -1.83 -0.15
CA ILE A 4 -2.62 -0.89 0.81
C ILE A 4 -3.21 0.48 0.51
N LYS A 5 -4.03 0.97 1.44
CA LYS A 5 -4.60 2.31 1.42
C LYS A 5 -3.61 3.29 2.04
N ILE A 6 -3.25 4.32 1.28
CA ILE A 6 -2.29 5.36 1.65
C ILE A 6 -2.72 6.72 1.10
N PRO A 7 -2.25 7.85 1.63
CA PRO A 7 -2.50 9.15 1.02
C PRO A 7 -1.94 9.22 -0.41
N VAL A 8 -2.64 9.90 -1.32
CA VAL A 8 -2.25 10.01 -2.74
C VAL A 8 -0.83 10.55 -2.95
N GLN A 9 -0.39 11.43 -2.05
CA GLN A 9 0.94 12.05 -2.06
C GLN A 9 2.07 11.01 -1.90
N ASN A 10 1.77 9.87 -1.27
CA ASN A 10 2.75 8.85 -0.92
C ASN A 10 2.66 7.60 -1.81
N ILE A 11 1.83 7.65 -2.86
CA ILE A 11 1.64 6.50 -3.78
C ILE A 11 2.95 6.10 -4.43
N GLU A 12 3.74 7.06 -4.89
CA GLU A 12 4.96 6.75 -5.63
C GLU A 12 6.01 6.07 -4.75
N ALA A 13 6.26 6.61 -3.54
CA ALA A 13 7.14 6.00 -2.54
C ALA A 13 6.69 4.57 -2.19
N THR A 14 5.43 4.41 -1.79
CA THR A 14 4.90 3.08 -1.44
C THR A 14 4.92 2.12 -2.62
N ARG A 15 4.67 2.60 -3.84
CA ARG A 15 4.76 1.82 -5.08
C ARG A 15 6.18 1.27 -5.29
N GLN A 16 7.22 2.08 -5.07
CA GLN A 16 8.60 1.63 -5.18
C GLN A 16 8.90 0.51 -4.18
N ILE A 17 8.41 0.63 -2.93
CA ILE A 17 8.60 -0.36 -1.88
C ILE A 17 7.89 -1.68 -2.24
N VAL A 18 6.61 -1.64 -2.62
CA VAL A 18 5.90 -2.88 -2.99
C VAL A 18 6.48 -3.54 -4.25
N LEU A 19 7.05 -2.75 -5.17
CA LEU A 19 7.76 -3.24 -6.37
C LEU A 19 9.08 -3.92 -5.98
N LYS A 20 9.87 -3.30 -5.12
CA LYS A 20 11.13 -3.84 -4.58
C LYS A 20 10.92 -5.20 -3.92
N HIS A 21 9.82 -5.33 -3.18
CA HIS A 21 9.43 -6.56 -2.50
C HIS A 21 8.63 -7.55 -3.37
N LYS A 22 8.32 -7.20 -4.63
CA LYS A 22 7.58 -8.03 -5.61
C LYS A 22 6.21 -8.53 -5.13
N ILE A 23 5.59 -7.80 -4.19
CA ILE A 23 4.25 -8.11 -3.67
C ILE A 23 3.15 -7.35 -4.37
N ILE A 24 3.48 -6.38 -5.23
CA ILE A 24 2.47 -5.69 -6.01
C ILE A 24 1.71 -6.68 -6.89
N ASP A 25 0.39 -6.54 -6.90
CA ASP A 25 -0.47 -7.29 -7.80
C ASP A 25 -0.55 -6.54 -9.13
N HIS A 26 -0.09 -7.19 -10.20
CA HIS A 26 -0.06 -6.60 -11.54
C HIS A 26 -1.37 -6.83 -12.32
N ASP A 27 -2.24 -7.72 -11.82
CA ASP A 27 -3.55 -7.98 -12.44
C ASP A 27 -4.48 -6.78 -12.26
N TYR A 28 -4.28 -6.03 -11.17
CA TYR A 28 -5.07 -4.87 -10.83
C TYR A 28 -4.29 -3.55 -10.94
N LYS A 29 -5.02 -2.48 -11.27
CA LYS A 29 -4.47 -1.12 -11.34
C LYS A 29 -4.60 -0.43 -9.98
N ILE A 30 -3.61 0.42 -9.65
CA ILE A 30 -3.69 1.33 -8.51
C ILE A 30 -4.91 2.24 -8.70
N LYS A 31 -5.80 2.27 -7.70
CA LYS A 31 -6.97 3.17 -7.68
C LYS A 31 -6.69 4.36 -6.80
N ILE A 32 -7.26 5.51 -7.12
CA ILE A 32 -7.17 6.72 -6.30
C ILE A 32 -8.58 7.17 -5.99
N GLU A 33 -8.95 7.16 -4.72
CA GLU A 33 -10.28 7.54 -4.26
C GLU A 33 -10.19 8.44 -3.02
N LYS A 34 -10.94 9.54 -3.01
CA LYS A 34 -11.08 10.46 -1.87
C LYS A 34 -9.74 10.95 -1.27
N GLY A 35 -8.70 11.10 -2.10
CA GLY A 35 -7.36 11.52 -1.67
C GLY A 35 -6.45 10.40 -1.17
N TYR A 36 -6.88 9.14 -1.29
CA TYR A 36 -6.10 7.95 -0.96
C TYR A 36 -5.81 7.13 -2.22
N GLY A 37 -4.60 6.61 -2.32
CA GLY A 37 -4.23 5.55 -3.24
C GLY A 37 -4.45 4.19 -2.62
N HIS A 38 -5.02 3.28 -3.41
CA HIS A 38 -5.17 1.87 -3.11
C HIS A 38 -4.22 1.09 -4.00
N ILE A 39 -3.12 0.64 -3.42
CA ILE A 39 -2.10 -0.13 -4.12
C ILE A 39 -2.44 -1.62 -3.97
N PRO A 40 -2.71 -2.33 -5.07
CA PRO A 40 -3.06 -3.73 -5.00
C PRO A 40 -1.85 -4.58 -4.67
N ILE A 41 -2.02 -5.52 -3.74
CA ILE A 41 -0.98 -6.43 -3.30
C ILE A 41 -1.48 -7.87 -3.41
N LYS A 42 -0.55 -8.78 -3.64
CA LYS A 42 -0.86 -10.22 -3.74
C LYS A 42 -1.47 -10.69 -2.43
N ALA A 43 -2.64 -11.33 -2.52
CA ALA A 43 -3.31 -11.91 -1.35
C ALA A 43 -2.46 -13.01 -0.66
N ASP A 44 -1.57 -13.66 -1.43
CA ASP A 44 -0.64 -14.69 -0.96
C ASP A 44 0.69 -14.11 -0.40
N ALA A 45 0.78 -12.79 -0.23
CA ALA A 45 1.98 -12.18 0.34
C ALA A 45 2.12 -12.55 1.82
N ASP A 46 3.31 -13.04 2.17
CA ASP A 46 3.66 -13.46 3.54
C ASP A 46 3.46 -12.31 4.53
N GLU A 47 2.89 -12.61 5.71
CA GLU A 47 2.51 -11.59 6.70
C GLU A 47 3.74 -10.83 7.23
N ASP A 48 4.87 -11.52 7.40
CA ASP A 48 6.17 -10.91 7.72
C ASP A 48 6.61 -9.88 6.66
N LEU A 49 6.38 -10.20 5.39
CA LEU A 49 6.78 -9.35 4.27
C LEU A 49 5.86 -8.13 4.14
N LEU A 50 4.57 -8.29 4.41
CA LEU A 50 3.61 -7.19 4.52
C LEU A 50 3.98 -6.24 5.66
N ASN A 51 4.31 -6.78 6.83
CA ASN A 51 4.75 -5.98 7.97
C ASN A 51 6.06 -5.21 7.67
N GLN A 52 7.01 -5.84 6.98
CA GLN A 52 8.23 -5.16 6.53
C GLN A 52 7.92 -4.02 5.56
N VAL A 53 7.07 -4.25 4.56
CA VAL A 53 6.69 -3.22 3.59
C VAL A 53 5.97 -2.06 4.29
N ILE A 54 5.06 -2.34 5.23
CA ILE A 54 4.38 -1.30 6.00
C ILE A 54 5.40 -0.52 6.85
N ALA A 55 6.34 -1.20 7.51
CA ALA A 55 7.36 -0.54 8.33
C ALA A 55 8.29 0.34 7.48
N GLU A 56 8.73 -0.15 6.32
CA GLU A 56 9.59 0.59 5.38
C GLU A 56 8.82 1.78 4.78
N ALA A 57 7.56 1.57 4.38
CA ALA A 57 6.68 2.65 3.91
C ALA A 57 6.42 3.67 5.00
N LYS A 58 6.19 3.24 6.25
CA LYS A 58 6.07 4.16 7.39
C LYS A 58 7.34 4.98 7.57
N ASP A 59 8.53 4.38 7.58
CA ASP A 59 9.77 5.14 7.78
C ASP A 59 10.03 6.17 6.66
N GLU A 60 9.80 5.78 5.41
CA GLU A 60 10.02 6.63 4.24
C GLU A 60 9.00 7.78 4.19
N ILE A 61 7.73 7.47 4.46
CA ILE A 61 6.65 8.45 4.47
C ILE A 61 6.74 9.35 5.72
N ILE A 62 7.14 8.83 6.89
CA ILE A 62 7.27 9.60 8.15
C ILE A 62 8.26 10.75 8.03
N LYS A 63 9.22 10.64 7.12
CA LYS A 63 10.16 11.73 6.85
C LYS A 63 9.52 12.91 6.13
N GLU A 64 8.37 12.73 5.47
CA GLU A 64 7.78 13.76 4.61
C GLU A 64 6.49 14.42 5.14
N ASN A 65 5.68 13.85 6.07
CA ASN A 65 4.30 14.39 6.23
C ASN A 65 3.47 14.01 7.50
N GLU A 66 3.62 14.63 8.68
CA GLU A 66 3.06 14.22 10.02
C GLU A 66 1.65 13.57 10.16
N LYS A 67 0.77 13.56 9.15
CA LYS A 67 -0.52 12.85 9.13
C LYS A 67 -0.48 11.65 8.17
N TYR A 68 -0.24 10.46 8.70
CA TYR A 68 -0.24 9.20 7.94
C TYR A 68 -1.35 8.27 8.39
N THR A 69 -2.08 7.72 7.42
CA THR A 69 -2.96 6.56 7.60
C THR A 69 -2.55 5.53 6.55
N ILE A 70 -1.88 4.46 6.98
CA ILE A 70 -1.52 3.31 6.13
C ILE A 70 -2.29 2.12 6.69
N GLU A 71 -3.21 1.59 5.89
CA GLU A 71 -4.08 0.49 6.28
C GLU A 71 -4.12 -0.55 5.16
N ILE A 72 -4.06 -1.83 5.51
CA ILE A 72 -4.39 -2.89 4.56
C ILE A 72 -5.91 -3.03 4.59
N VAL A 73 -6.54 -2.85 3.45
CA VAL A 73 -7.99 -2.99 3.27
C VAL A 73 -8.27 -4.03 2.21
N ASP A 74 -9.22 -4.91 2.49
CA ASP A 74 -9.74 -5.83 1.49
C ASP A 74 -10.89 -5.14 0.73
N MET A 75 -10.72 -4.96 -0.59
CA MET A 75 -11.73 -4.32 -1.45
C MET A 75 -12.87 -5.27 -1.88
N ASP A 76 -12.81 -6.57 -1.59
CA ASP A 76 -13.94 -7.49 -1.87
C ASP A 76 -14.99 -7.48 -0.75
N GLU A 77 -14.61 -7.11 0.48
CA GLU A 77 -15.54 -7.08 1.63
C GLU A 77 -16.42 -5.80 1.72
N GLU A 78 -16.27 -4.83 0.81
CA GLU A 78 -17.14 -3.62 0.74
C GLU A 78 -18.30 -3.75 -0.29
N SER A 79 -18.86 -4.94 -0.50
CA SER A 79 -20.07 -5.15 -1.34
C SER A 79 -21.34 -5.42 -0.54
#